data_AF-A0A0N8K8N4-F1
#
_entry.id   AF-A0A0N8K8N4-F1
#
_cell.length_a   1.000
_cell.length_b   1.000
_cell.length_c   1.000
_cell.angle_alpha   90.00
_cell.angle_beta   90.00
_cell.angle_gamma   90.00
#
_symmetry.space_group_name_H-M   'P 1'
#
loop_
_entity.id
_entity.type
_entity.pdbx_description
1 polymer ?
#
loop_
_entity_poly.entity_id
_entity_poly.type
_entity_poly.pdbx_seq_one_letter_code
_entity_poly.pdbx_strand_id
1 'polypeptide(L)'
;MRNFLAITAAAVLSAGIAMPAAAQDDGQSQDADWKAKSPEIVERNDEGKAIKVRVEGEEYEVCMSESQDSCIQPRAAGLDWGDYPARDFPEDRRG
;
A
#
# COMPACT_ATOMS: atom_id res chain seq x y z
N MET A 1 34.20 51.45 -23.95
CA MET A 1 34.72 50.48 -24.93
C MET A 1 34.73 49.11 -24.27
N ARG A 2 34.31 48.11 -25.05
CA ARG A 2 33.98 46.74 -24.63
C ARG A 2 35.20 46.02 -24.04
N ASN A 3 34.98 45.14 -23.06
CA ASN A 3 35.30 43.71 -23.19
C ASN A 3 35.27 43.04 -21.80
N PHE A 4 34.08 42.60 -21.39
CA PHE A 4 33.98 41.43 -20.52
C PHE A 4 33.34 40.34 -21.38
N LEU A 5 34.04 39.22 -21.51
CA LEU A 5 33.52 37.85 -21.68
C LEU A 5 34.67 36.95 -22.13
N ALA A 6 35.30 36.32 -21.16
CA ALA A 6 36.02 35.08 -21.36
C ALA A 6 35.57 34.15 -20.24
N ILE A 7 34.43 33.48 -20.45
CA ILE A 7 33.99 32.39 -19.58
C ILE A 7 34.66 31.14 -20.13
N THR A 8 35.71 30.71 -19.44
CA THR A 8 36.40 29.45 -19.65
C THR A 8 35.45 28.29 -19.41
N ALA A 9 35.18 27.50 -20.45
CA ALA A 9 34.44 26.25 -20.35
C ALA A 9 35.26 25.23 -19.55
N ALA A 10 34.80 24.91 -18.34
CA ALA A 10 35.31 23.82 -17.54
C ALA A 10 34.14 23.02 -16.99
N ALA A 11 34.05 21.74 -17.37
CA ALA A 11 33.78 20.62 -16.46
C ALA A 11 33.43 19.36 -17.29
N VAL A 12 34.41 18.48 -17.36
CA VAL A 12 34.26 17.04 -17.60
C VAL A 12 33.60 16.41 -16.35
N LEU A 13 33.02 15.21 -16.48
CA LEU A 13 32.55 14.24 -15.46
C LEU A 13 31.03 14.27 -15.28
N SER A 14 30.30 13.17 -15.50
CA SER A 14 30.47 11.98 -14.69
C SER A 14 29.74 10.78 -15.32
N ALA A 15 30.42 9.63 -15.34
CA ALA A 15 29.83 8.34 -15.66
C ALA A 15 28.66 8.08 -14.69
N GLY A 16 27.46 7.94 -15.25
CA GLY A 16 26.26 7.57 -14.51
C GLY A 16 26.44 6.16 -13.95
N ILE A 17 26.70 6.08 -12.65
CA ILE A 17 26.68 4.84 -11.89
C ILE A 17 25.24 4.35 -11.93
N ALA A 18 25.00 3.27 -12.67
CA ALA A 18 23.77 2.50 -12.57
C ALA A 18 23.72 1.90 -11.16
N MET A 19 23.09 2.60 -10.23
CA MET A 19 22.74 2.02 -8.94
C MET A 19 21.58 1.06 -9.18
N PRO A 20 21.63 -0.18 -8.64
CA PRO A 20 20.46 -1.03 -8.62
C PRO A 20 19.41 -0.32 -7.78
N ALA A 21 18.22 -0.10 -8.37
CA ALA A 21 17.05 0.28 -7.61
C ALA A 21 16.80 -0.87 -6.62
N ALA A 22 17.13 -0.65 -5.35
CA ALA A 22 16.63 -1.50 -4.29
C ALA A 22 15.10 -1.35 -4.33
N ALA A 23 14.41 -2.43 -4.73
CA ALA A 23 13.00 -2.57 -4.45
C ALA A 23 12.80 -2.25 -2.97
N GLN A 24 11.99 -1.24 -2.68
CA GLN A 24 11.60 -0.94 -1.32
C GLN A 24 10.77 -2.15 -0.89
N ASP A 25 11.39 -3.04 -0.12
CA ASP A 25 10.69 -4.03 0.69
C ASP A 25 9.93 -3.18 1.71
N ASP A 26 8.75 -2.74 1.31
CA ASP A 26 7.81 -2.00 2.14
C ASP A 26 7.37 -2.99 3.21
N GLY A 27 8.19 -3.13 4.25
CA GLY A 27 7.92 -3.90 5.44
C GLY A 27 6.68 -3.33 6.09
N GLN A 28 5.51 -3.76 5.60
CA GLN A 28 4.22 -3.39 6.10
C GLN A 28 4.12 -4.11 7.45
N SER A 29 4.58 -3.40 8.47
CA SER A 29 4.56 -3.86 9.85
C SER A 29 3.14 -4.35 10.14
N GLN A 30 3.04 -5.56 10.69
CA GLN A 30 1.76 -6.15 11.10
C GLN A 30 0.97 -5.27 12.10
N ASP A 31 1.64 -4.25 12.65
CA ASP A 31 1.18 -3.23 13.59
C ASP A 31 0.90 -1.87 12.93
N ALA A 32 0.34 -1.86 11.71
CA ALA A 32 -0.02 -0.60 11.09
C ALA A 32 -1.14 0.11 11.89
N ASP A 33 -0.97 1.40 12.19
CA ASP A 33 -1.88 2.17 13.07
C ASP A 33 -3.34 2.21 12.59
N TRP A 34 -3.56 1.98 11.30
CA TRP A 34 -4.90 1.91 10.68
C TRP A 34 -5.62 0.56 10.90
N LYS A 35 -4.94 -0.44 11.46
CA LYS A 35 -5.49 -1.78 11.71
C LYS A 35 -6.10 -1.86 13.12
N ALA A 36 -7.31 -2.39 13.22
CA ALA A 36 -7.92 -2.70 14.51
C ALA A 36 -7.03 -3.67 15.30
N LYS A 37 -6.67 -3.28 16.54
CA LYS A 37 -5.74 -4.04 17.38
C LYS A 37 -6.31 -5.35 17.91
N SER A 38 -7.63 -5.44 18.06
CA SER A 38 -8.30 -6.60 18.67
C SER A 38 -9.74 -6.71 18.19
N PRO A 39 -9.99 -7.26 16.98
CA PRO A 39 -11.35 -7.57 16.56
C PRO A 39 -11.93 -8.73 17.38
N GLU A 40 -13.15 -8.56 17.85
CA GLU A 40 -13.98 -9.67 18.31
C GLU A 40 -14.77 -10.22 17.13
N ILE A 41 -14.74 -11.53 16.89
CA ILE A 41 -15.47 -12.15 15.78
C ILE A 41 -16.88 -12.47 16.26
N VAL A 42 -17.86 -11.78 15.67
CA VAL A 42 -19.28 -11.92 16.02
C VAL A 42 -19.93 -13.02 15.19
N GLU A 43 -19.57 -13.14 13.91
CA GLU A 43 -20.20 -14.07 12.98
C GLU A 43 -19.20 -14.59 11.94
N ARG A 44 -19.34 -15.86 11.55
CA ARG A 44 -18.56 -16.51 10.49
C ARG A 44 -19.49 -17.13 9.44
N ASN A 45 -19.07 -17.16 8.19
CA ASN A 45 -19.76 -17.88 7.12
C ASN A 45 -19.45 -19.40 7.14
N ASP A 46 -20.06 -20.15 6.21
CA ASP A 46 -19.88 -21.59 6.05
C ASP A 46 -18.43 -22.01 5.73
N GLU A 47 -17.62 -21.09 5.21
CA GLU A 47 -16.19 -21.28 4.94
C GLU A 47 -15.30 -20.97 6.15
N GLY A 48 -15.90 -20.60 7.28
CA GLY A 48 -15.21 -20.22 8.51
C GLY A 48 -14.61 -18.81 8.51
N LYS A 49 -14.88 -17.99 7.50
CA LYS A 49 -14.40 -16.59 7.41
C LYS A 49 -15.29 -15.68 8.25
N ALA A 50 -14.70 -14.73 8.98
CA ALA A 50 -15.44 -13.75 9.74
C ALA A 50 -16.21 -12.81 8.79
N ILE A 51 -17.53 -12.74 8.95
CA ILE A 51 -18.41 -11.86 8.15
C ILE A 51 -18.93 -10.68 8.97
N LYS A 52 -18.82 -10.74 10.29
CA LYS A 52 -19.11 -9.64 11.20
C LYS A 52 -18.11 -9.62 12.33
N VAL A 53 -17.57 -8.44 12.61
CA VAL A 53 -16.62 -8.19 13.69
C VAL A 53 -17.10 -7.06 14.57
N ARG A 54 -16.69 -7.08 15.84
CA ARG A 54 -16.81 -5.94 16.74
C ARG A 54 -15.43 -5.33 16.95
N VAL A 55 -15.32 -4.04 16.69
CA VAL A 55 -14.12 -3.23 16.86
C VAL A 55 -14.48 -2.06 17.76
N GLU A 56 -13.76 -1.89 18.87
CA GLU A 56 -13.99 -0.78 19.82
C GLU A 56 -15.44 -0.65 20.35
N GLY A 57 -16.18 -1.76 20.37
CA GLY A 57 -17.58 -1.79 20.84
C GLY A 57 -18.62 -1.60 19.74
N GLU A 58 -18.20 -1.30 18.51
CA GLU A 58 -19.09 -1.16 17.34
C GLU A 58 -19.01 -2.39 16.44
N GLU A 59 -20.14 -2.81 15.89
CA GLU A 59 -20.23 -3.95 14.97
C GLU A 59 -20.13 -3.51 13.52
N TYR A 60 -19.28 -4.19 12.76
CA TYR A 60 -19.04 -3.94 11.35
C TYR A 60 -19.17 -5.22 10.53
N GLU A 61 -19.80 -5.12 9.37
CA GLU A 61 -19.75 -6.17 8.35
C GLU A 61 -18.38 -6.20 7.69
N VAL A 62 -17.82 -7.38 7.50
CA VAL A 62 -16.51 -7.55 6.85
C VAL A 62 -16.71 -7.65 5.34
N CYS A 63 -15.89 -6.94 4.56
CA CYS A 63 -15.95 -7.01 3.11
C CYS A 63 -15.65 -8.42 2.61
N MET A 64 -16.59 -8.93 1.83
CA MET A 64 -16.48 -10.21 1.11
C MET A 64 -16.35 -9.91 -0.39
N SER A 65 -16.19 -10.94 -1.21
CA SER A 65 -16.04 -10.78 -2.67
C SER A 65 -17.14 -9.94 -3.34
N GLU A 66 -18.34 -9.95 -2.76
CA GLU A 66 -19.55 -9.35 -3.34
C GLU A 66 -19.86 -7.95 -2.79
N SER A 67 -19.16 -7.49 -1.75
CA SER A 67 -19.42 -6.20 -1.08
C SER A 67 -18.11 -5.48 -0.77
N GLN A 68 -17.96 -4.25 -1.27
CA GLN A 68 -16.71 -3.48 -1.17
C GLN A 68 -16.89 -2.06 -0.62
N ASP A 69 -18.10 -1.48 -0.71
CA ASP A 69 -18.31 -0.05 -0.42
C ASP A 69 -18.92 0.23 0.96
N SER A 70 -19.58 -0.76 1.60
CA SER A 70 -20.37 -0.57 2.83
C SER A 70 -19.88 -1.42 4.00
N CYS A 71 -18.62 -1.88 3.97
CA CYS A 71 -18.07 -2.86 4.88
C CYS A 71 -16.64 -2.49 5.29
N ILE A 72 -16.15 -3.07 6.38
CA ILE A 72 -14.74 -2.93 6.79
C ILE A 72 -13.88 -3.93 6.02
N GLN A 73 -12.77 -3.45 5.47
CA GLN A 73 -11.80 -4.34 4.81
C GLN A 73 -11.21 -5.33 5.83
N PRO A 74 -11.03 -6.62 5.49
CA PRO A 74 -10.56 -7.63 6.43
C PRO A 74 -9.25 -7.25 7.15
N ARG A 75 -8.31 -6.64 6.42
CA ARG A 75 -7.05 -6.14 7.01
C ARG A 75 -7.27 -4.98 7.99
N ALA A 76 -8.18 -4.05 7.66
CA ALA A 76 -8.50 -2.92 8.54
C ALA A 76 -9.20 -3.42 9.81
N ALA A 77 -10.02 -4.46 9.66
CA ALA A 77 -10.66 -5.16 10.77
C ALA A 77 -9.68 -5.95 11.64
N GLY A 78 -8.37 -5.99 11.37
CA GLY A 78 -7.45 -6.73 12.23
C GLY A 78 -7.29 -8.21 11.85
N LEU A 79 -8.00 -8.69 10.82
CA LEU A 79 -8.02 -10.11 10.44
C LEU A 79 -6.73 -10.50 9.69
N ASP A 80 -6.44 -11.79 9.66
CA ASP A 80 -5.25 -12.42 9.06
C ASP A 80 -5.43 -12.77 7.57
N TRP A 81 -6.46 -12.24 6.93
CA TRP A 81 -6.78 -12.49 5.52
C TRP A 81 -7.21 -11.21 4.81
N GLY A 82 -7.45 -11.30 3.49
CA GLY A 82 -7.79 -10.15 2.65
C GLY A 82 -6.58 -9.35 2.20
N ASP A 83 -5.37 -9.88 2.40
CA ASP A 83 -4.12 -9.34 1.87
C ASP A 83 -3.85 -9.85 0.46
N TYR A 84 -4.73 -9.50 -0.48
CA TYR A 84 -4.51 -9.85 -1.88
C TYR A 84 -4.10 -8.62 -2.67
N PRO A 85 -2.89 -8.59 -3.26
CA PRO A 85 -2.47 -7.46 -4.08
C PRO A 85 -3.41 -7.30 -5.27
N ALA A 86 -3.68 -6.06 -5.67
CA ALA A 86 -4.36 -5.78 -6.92
C ALA A 86 -3.54 -6.42 -8.06
N ARG A 87 -4.09 -7.44 -8.71
CA ARG A 87 -3.32 -8.28 -9.65
C ARG A 87 -2.92 -7.55 -10.93
N ASP A 88 -3.58 -6.44 -11.26
CA ASP A 88 -3.38 -5.74 -12.51
C ASP A 88 -3.42 -4.22 -12.29
N PHE A 89 -2.25 -3.58 -12.30
CA PHE A 89 -2.13 -2.20 -12.76
C PHE A 89 -1.43 -2.28 -14.11
N PRO A 90 -2.10 -2.11 -15.26
CA PRO A 90 -1.41 -2.15 -16.54
C PRO A 90 -0.47 -0.95 -16.60
N GLU A 91 0.84 -1.22 -16.53
CA GLU A 91 1.91 -0.21 -16.53
C GLU A 91 2.03 0.58 -17.85
N ASP A 92 1.14 0.35 -18.82
CA ASP A 92 1.33 0.83 -20.19
C ASP A 92 0.18 1.72 -20.70
N ARG A 93 -0.11 2.80 -19.96
CA ARG A 93 -0.99 3.89 -20.44
C ARG A 93 -0.30 5.25 -20.50
N ARG A 94 0.98 5.27 -20.87
CA ARG A 94 1.69 6.46 -21.37
C ARG A 94 2.25 6.19 -22.76
N GLY A 95 1.33 6.08 -23.73
CA GLY A 95 1.63 6.37 -25.13
C GLY A 95 1.46 7.87 -25.38
#